data_AF-U1GCZ1-F1
#
_entry.id   AF-U1GCZ1-F1
#
_cell.length_a   1.000
_cell.length_b   1.000
_cell.length_c   1.000
_cell.angle_alpha   90.00
_cell.angle_beta   90.00
_cell.angle_gamma   90.00
#
_symmetry.space_group_name_H-M   'P 1'
#
loop_
_entity.id
_entity.type
_entity.pdbx_description
1 polymer ?
#
loop_
_entity_poly.entity_id
_entity_poly.type
_entity_poly.pdbx_seq_one_letter_code
_entity_poly.pdbx_strand_id
1 'polypeptide(L)'
;MSVPLVTWPIMTLSIILCILSIILTLSVLLHKSRGGGLSDLFGGGVSTSMGGTSVAERNLDRITIIVGLIWVACIIGLLFLYRYS
;
A
#
# COMPACT_ATOMS: atom_id res chain seq x y z
N MET A 1 -32.49 -20.53 -3.30
CA MET A 1 -32.90 -19.38 -4.14
C MET A 1 -32.55 -18.03 -3.49
N SER A 2 -31.44 -17.96 -2.72
CA SER A 2 -30.98 -16.79 -1.93
C SER A 2 -29.69 -16.16 -2.46
N VAL A 3 -29.12 -16.74 -3.53
CA VAL A 3 -27.88 -16.30 -4.20
C VAL A 3 -27.87 -14.83 -4.64
N PRO A 4 -28.98 -14.20 -5.11
CA PRO A 4 -28.87 -12.84 -5.64
C PRO A 4 -28.64 -11.77 -4.57
N LEU A 5 -28.83 -12.04 -3.28
CA LEU A 5 -28.64 -11.03 -2.23
C LEU A 5 -27.16 -10.90 -1.81
N VAL A 6 -26.42 -12.02 -1.84
CA VAL A 6 -24.99 -12.06 -1.46
C VAL A 6 -24.07 -11.64 -2.60
N THR A 7 -24.51 -11.72 -3.86
CA THR A 7 -23.70 -11.33 -5.03
C THR A 7 -23.40 -9.82 -5.12
N TRP A 8 -24.34 -8.97 -4.68
CA TRP A 8 -24.17 -7.51 -4.70
C TRP A 8 -23.01 -7.02 -3.81
N PRO A 9 -22.99 -7.35 -2.49
CA PRO A 9 -21.89 -6.90 -1.62
C PRO A 9 -20.54 -7.49 -2.04
N ILE A 10 -20.52 -8.72 -2.55
CA ILE A 10 -19.29 -9.37 -3.04
C ILE A 10 -18.72 -8.59 -4.24
N MET A 11 -19.55 -8.22 -5.22
CA MET A 11 -19.11 -7.40 -6.36
C MET A 11 -18.59 -6.04 -5.91
N THR A 12 -19.30 -5.35 -5.01
CA THR A 12 -18.88 -4.04 -4.52
C THR A 12 -17.54 -4.11 -3.77
N LEU A 13 -17.37 -5.05 -2.84
CA LEU A 13 -16.10 -5.21 -2.13
C LEU A 13 -14.97 -5.60 -3.09
N SER A 14 -15.23 -6.45 -4.09
CA SER A 14 -14.20 -6.88 -5.04
C SER A 14 -13.71 -5.73 -5.93
N ILE A 15 -14.62 -4.83 -6.36
CA ILE A 15 -14.25 -3.63 -7.13
C ILE A 15 -13.41 -2.68 -6.26
N ILE A 16 -13.84 -2.44 -5.03
CA ILE A 16 -13.11 -1.61 -4.05
C ILE A 16 -11.70 -2.18 -3.81
N LEU A 17 -11.60 -3.51 -3.65
CA LEU A 17 -10.32 -4.20 -3.46
C LEU A 17 -9.36 -4.00 -4.65
N CYS A 18 -9.88 -4.13 -5.88
CA CYS A 18 -9.11 -3.89 -7.09
C CYS A 18 -8.56 -2.46 -7.15
N ILE A 19 -9.39 -1.47 -6.84
CA ILE A 19 -9.00 -0.06 -6.83
C ILE A 19 -7.93 0.21 -5.75
N LEU A 20 -8.13 -0.28 -4.52
CA LEU A 20 -7.13 -0.15 -3.46
C LEU A 20 -5.79 -0.82 -3.83
N SER A 21 -5.81 -1.97 -4.51
CA SER A 21 -4.60 -2.67 -4.96
C SER A 21 -3.77 -1.82 -5.93
N ILE A 22 -4.46 -1.15 -6.88
CA ILE A 22 -3.81 -0.26 -7.85
C ILE A 22 -3.24 0.97 -7.14
N ILE A 23 -4.01 1.60 -6.26
CA ILE A 23 -3.56 2.78 -5.48
C ILE A 23 -2.35 2.44 -4.60
N LEU A 24 -2.34 1.26 -3.99
CA LEU A 24 -1.20 0.77 -3.21
C LEU A 24 0.02 0.51 -4.06
N THR A 25 -0.16 -0.16 -5.20
CA THR A 25 0.95 -0.43 -6.12
C THR A 25 1.58 0.88 -6.59
N LEU A 26 0.76 1.88 -6.96
CA LEU A 26 1.24 3.21 -7.34
C LEU A 26 1.90 3.95 -6.16
N SER A 27 1.33 3.90 -4.96
CA SER A 27 1.93 4.50 -3.75
C SER A 27 3.29 3.87 -3.43
N VAL A 28 3.40 2.55 -3.50
CA VAL A 28 4.66 1.81 -3.26
C VAL A 28 5.70 2.13 -4.34
N LEU A 29 5.30 2.25 -5.61
CA LEU A 29 6.24 2.66 -6.67
C LEU A 29 6.75 4.09 -6.46
N LEU A 30 5.88 5.01 -6.01
CA LEU A 30 6.27 6.37 -5.64
C LEU A 30 7.19 6.42 -4.40
N HIS A 31 7.18 5.40 -3.53
CA HIS A 31 8.14 5.30 -2.42
C HIS A 31 9.57 5.01 -2.91
N LYS A 32 9.73 4.43 -4.11
CA LYS A 32 11.04 4.20 -4.71
C LYS A 32 11.40 5.30 -5.71
N SER A 33 11.41 6.55 -5.25
CA SER A 33 12.05 7.64 -5.98
C SER A 33 12.80 8.58 -5.04
N ARG A 34 13.90 8.11 -4.45
CA ARG A 34 15.18 8.84 -4.28
C ARG A 34 16.04 8.22 -3.17
N GLY A 35 17.30 7.96 -3.49
CA GLY A 35 18.38 7.73 -2.51
C GLY A 35 19.01 6.36 -2.69
N GLY A 36 20.25 6.34 -3.17
CA GLY A 36 20.94 5.11 -3.59
C GLY A 36 21.60 5.22 -4.96
N GLY A 37 21.78 6.44 -5.49
CA GLY A 37 22.62 6.62 -6.68
C GLY A 37 24.03 6.08 -6.42
N LEU A 38 24.83 5.89 -7.48
CA LEU A 38 26.20 5.35 -7.39
C LEU A 38 27.05 6.04 -6.31
N SER A 39 26.79 7.32 -5.99
CA SER A 39 27.47 8.06 -4.92
C SER A 39 27.24 7.52 -3.50
N ASP A 40 26.09 6.89 -3.21
CA ASP A 40 25.84 6.20 -1.94
C ASP A 40 26.55 4.84 -1.91
N LEU A 41 26.78 4.22 -3.08
CA LEU A 41 27.48 2.95 -3.25
C LEU A 41 29.02 3.09 -3.31
N PHE A 42 29.53 4.27 -3.66
CA PHE A 42 30.97 4.57 -3.82
C PHE A 42 31.60 5.38 -2.68
N GLY A 43 30.93 5.48 -1.53
CA GLY A 43 31.53 6.05 -0.33
C GLY A 43 31.07 7.47 0.00
N GLY A 44 29.76 7.64 0.24
CA GLY A 44 29.19 8.82 0.91
C GLY A 44 29.62 8.94 2.39
N GLY A 45 30.93 8.86 2.67
CA GLY A 45 31.51 8.68 4.00
C GLY A 45 32.56 9.70 4.42
N VAL A 46 32.73 10.81 3.70
CA VAL A 46 33.61 11.90 4.13
C VAL A 46 32.96 13.24 3.82
N SER A 47 32.43 13.85 4.89
CA SER A 47 31.84 15.19 4.98
C SER A 47 30.38 15.33 4.56
N THR A 48 29.57 15.61 5.59
CA THR A 48 28.40 16.49 5.63
C THR A 48 26.99 15.95 5.33
N SER A 49 26.12 16.31 6.29
CA SER A 49 24.66 16.31 6.27
C SER A 49 24.04 14.95 6.63
N MET A 50 23.57 14.71 7.86
CA MET A 50 22.46 15.46 8.49
C MET A 50 21.36 15.87 7.49
N GLY A 51 21.20 15.13 6.39
CA GLY A 51 20.00 15.16 5.56
C GLY A 51 18.94 14.38 6.32
N GLY A 52 18.30 15.04 7.28
CA GLY A 52 17.17 14.46 7.98
C GLY A 52 16.18 13.94 6.96
N THR A 53 15.87 12.64 7.00
CA THR A 53 14.78 12.02 6.25
C THR A 53 13.61 12.99 6.33
N SER A 54 13.21 13.53 5.18
CA SER A 54 12.29 14.66 5.14
C SER A 54 11.04 14.26 5.93
N VAL A 55 10.47 15.17 6.72
CA VAL A 55 9.22 14.89 7.46
C VAL A 55 8.14 14.36 6.48
N ALA A 56 8.19 14.79 5.22
CA ALA A 56 7.37 14.26 4.15
C ALA A 56 7.59 12.76 3.86
N GLU A 57 8.84 12.28 3.86
CA GLU A 57 9.17 10.86 3.59
C GLU A 57 8.63 9.95 4.70
N ARG A 58 8.81 10.34 5.96
CA ARG A 58 8.29 9.57 7.10
C ARG A 58 6.76 9.56 7.15
N ASN A 59 6.11 10.63 6.68
CA ASN A 59 4.66 10.70 6.62
C ASN A 59 4.10 9.87 5.45
N LEU A 60 4.76 9.87 4.30
CA LEU A 60 4.39 9.04 3.15
C LEU A 60 4.46 7.55 3.48
N ASP A 61 5.52 7.13 4.17
CA ASP A 61 5.71 5.73 4.58
C ASP A 61 4.60 5.28 5.53
N ARG A 62 4.26 6.13 6.53
CA ARG A 62 3.17 5.87 7.46
C ARG A 62 1.81 5.74 6.75
N ILE A 63 1.51 6.62 5.79
CA ILE A 63 0.26 6.56 5.02
C ILE A 63 0.20 5.24 4.22
N THR A 64 1.31 4.84 3.60
CA THR A 64 1.36 3.61 2.79
C THR A 64 1.16 2.37 3.63
N ILE A 65 1.77 2.31 4.81
CA ILE A 65 1.59 1.21 5.77
C ILE A 65 0.13 1.13 6.22
N ILE A 66 -0.51 2.26 6.54
CA ILE A 66 -1.92 2.31 6.95
C ILE A 66 -2.84 1.82 5.82
N VAL A 67 -2.65 2.32 4.60
CA VAL A 67 -3.44 1.90 3.43
C VAL A 67 -3.21 0.41 3.13
N GLY A 68 -1.99 -0.09 3.29
CA GLY A 68 -1.63 -1.50 3.11
C GLY A 68 -2.36 -2.41 4.09
N LEU A 69 -2.42 -2.01 5.37
CA LEU A 69 -3.17 -2.73 6.40
C LEU A 69 -4.67 -2.76 6.09
N ILE A 70 -5.26 -1.64 5.66
CA ILE A 70 -6.68 -1.57 5.27
C ILE A 70 -6.97 -2.50 4.09
N TRP A 71 -6.08 -2.55 3.10
CA TRP A 71 -6.23 -3.45 1.95
C TRP A 71 -6.19 -4.93 2.35
N VAL A 72 -5.25 -5.34 3.22
CA VAL A 72 -5.21 -6.72 3.74
C VAL A 72 -6.48 -7.05 4.53
N ALA A 73 -6.99 -6.11 5.34
CA ALA A 73 -8.24 -6.28 6.07
C ALA A 73 -9.43 -6.50 5.12
N CYS A 74 -9.49 -5.78 3.99
CA CYS A 74 -10.50 -6.01 2.95
C CYS A 74 -10.39 -7.39 2.30
N ILE A 75 -9.17 -7.91 2.05
CA ILE A 75 -8.98 -9.29 1.55
C ILE A 75 -9.55 -10.30 2.54
N ILE A 76 -9.23 -10.15 3.83
CA ILE A 76 -9.69 -11.08 4.86
C ILE A 76 -11.22 -11.01 5.00
N GLY A 77 -11.80 -9.82 4.93
CA GLY A 77 -13.27 -9.64 4.94
C GLY A 77 -13.95 -10.31 3.75
N LEU A 78 -13.39 -10.17 2.55
CA LEU A 78 -13.87 -10.88 1.35
C LEU A 78 -13.73 -12.40 1.50
N LEU A 79 -12.58 -12.88 1.98
CA LEU A 79 -12.35 -14.31 2.22
C LEU A 79 -13.37 -14.89 3.19
N PHE A 80 -13.70 -14.15 4.26
CA PHE A 80 -14.72 -14.54 5.22
C PHE A 80 -16.11 -14.57 4.55
N LEU A 81 -16.50 -13.52 3.84
CA LEU A 81 -17.79 -13.49 3.12
C LEU A 81 -17.95 -14.63 2.11
N TYR A 82 -16.91 -14.95 1.35
CA TYR A 82 -16.90 -16.10 0.44
C TYR A 82 -16.94 -17.45 1.15
N ARG A 83 -16.40 -17.54 2.37
CA ARG A 83 -16.39 -18.80 3.15
C ARG A 83 -17.74 -19.11 3.81
N TYR A 84 -18.49 -18.07 4.18
CA TYR A 84 -19.78 -18.21 4.86
C TYR A 84 -20.99 -18.09 3.90
N SER A 85 -20.76 -17.78 2.62
CA SER A 85 -21.75 -17.85 1.55
C SER A 85 -21.80 -19.22 0.90
#